data_AF-G6C576-F1
#
_entry.id   AF-G6C576-F1
#
_cell.length_a   1.000
_cell.length_b   1.000
_cell.length_c   1.000
_cell.angle_alpha   90.00
_cell.angle_beta   90.00
_cell.angle_gamma   90.00
#
_symmetry.space_group_name_H-M   'P 1'
#
loop_
_entity.id
_entity.type
_entity.pdbx_description
1 polymer ?
#
loop_
_entity_poly.entity_id
_entity_poly.type
_entity_poly.pdbx_seq_one_letter_code
_entity_poly.pdbx_strand_id
1 'polypeptide(L)'
;MKTLIVYSTISGNTKAVCERIYEALNTEKEIVNVKDSKNLKVDNYENVIVGFWCDKGTMDKDSIEFLKTLNNKNIYFLGTLGARPDSEHWNDVFENAKKLCSENNNFKDGLLIWGKISQKMQDMMKNFPAGHPHAVNPERIARWEAASTHPDENDFKKAEEFFTNLLNK
;
A
#
# COMPACT_ATOMS: atom_id res chain seq x y z
N MET A 1 -13.82 -18.89 3.03
CA MET A 1 -12.54 -18.46 3.65
C MET A 1 -12.67 -16.98 3.97
N LYS A 2 -12.35 -16.54 5.19
CA LYS A 2 -12.50 -15.14 5.60
C LYS A 2 -11.24 -14.34 5.23
N THR A 3 -11.43 -13.18 4.60
CA THR A 3 -10.35 -12.27 4.18
C THR A 3 -10.29 -11.04 5.09
N LEU A 4 -9.11 -10.70 5.57
CA LEU A 4 -8.85 -9.43 6.26
C LEU A 4 -8.20 -8.44 5.31
N ILE A 5 -8.71 -7.22 5.25
CA ILE A 5 -8.02 -6.06 4.68
C ILE A 5 -7.56 -5.19 5.85
N VAL A 6 -6.26 -5.17 6.11
CA VAL A 6 -5.68 -4.25 7.09
C VAL A 6 -5.01 -3.12 6.31
N TYR A 7 -5.16 -1.87 6.75
CA TYR A 7 -4.48 -0.77 6.08
C TYR A 7 -3.84 0.25 7.02
N SER A 8 -2.70 0.78 6.59
CA SER A 8 -2.07 1.98 7.13
C SER A 8 -2.17 3.12 6.11
N THR A 9 -2.40 4.35 6.57
CA THR A 9 -2.47 5.51 5.67
C THR A 9 -2.08 6.80 6.40
N ILE A 10 -1.47 7.73 5.66
CA ILE A 10 -1.25 9.12 6.09
C ILE A 10 -2.06 10.10 5.25
N SER A 11 -1.97 9.99 3.93
CA SER A 11 -2.61 10.94 2.99
C SER A 11 -4.01 10.53 2.53
N GLY A 12 -4.48 9.34 2.94
CA GLY A 12 -5.77 8.79 2.52
C GLY A 12 -5.70 7.85 1.31
N ASN A 13 -4.62 7.88 0.51
CA ASN A 13 -4.51 7.09 -0.72
C ASN A 13 -4.73 5.58 -0.48
N THR A 14 -3.96 4.97 0.42
CA THR A 14 -4.07 3.52 0.71
C THR A 14 -5.45 3.14 1.24
N LYS A 15 -6.03 3.99 2.09
CA LYS A 15 -7.39 3.77 2.63
C LYS A 15 -8.42 3.73 1.50
N ALA A 16 -8.40 4.75 0.63
CA ALA A 16 -9.34 4.85 -0.48
C ALA A 16 -9.30 3.60 -1.38
N VAL A 17 -8.10 3.15 -1.76
CA VAL A 17 -7.95 1.95 -2.59
C VAL A 17 -8.37 0.68 -1.85
N CYS A 18 -8.05 0.54 -0.55
CA CYS A 18 -8.47 -0.60 0.27
C CYS A 18 -10.00 -0.68 0.41
N GLU A 19 -10.68 0.46 0.56
CA GLU A 19 -12.14 0.53 0.62
C GLU A 19 -12.78 0.09 -0.71
N ARG A 20 -12.19 0.47 -1.86
CA ARG A 20 -12.62 -0.01 -3.18
C ARG A 20 -12.49 -1.53 -3.33
N ILE A 21 -11.35 -2.08 -2.90
CA ILE A 21 -11.15 -3.54 -2.89
C ILE A 21 -12.19 -4.22 -1.99
N TYR A 22 -12.41 -3.69 -0.78
CA TYR A 22 -13.40 -4.23 0.15
C TYR A 22 -14.80 -4.29 -0.47
N GLU A 23 -15.24 -3.20 -1.10
CA GLU A 23 -16.54 -3.13 -1.78
C GLU A 23 -16.67 -4.17 -2.90
N ALA A 24 -15.62 -4.38 -3.70
CA ALA A 24 -15.64 -5.26 -4.86
C ALA A 24 -15.51 -6.77 -4.54
N LEU A 25 -14.87 -7.14 -3.43
CA LEU A 25 -14.75 -8.55 -3.04
C LEU A 25 -16.12 -9.16 -2.74
N ASN A 26 -16.37 -10.42 -3.11
CA ASN A 26 -17.63 -11.12 -2.83
C ASN A 26 -17.45 -12.30 -1.86
N THR A 27 -16.46 -12.21 -0.98
CA THR A 27 -16.19 -13.20 0.06
C THR A 27 -16.59 -12.68 1.44
N GLU A 28 -16.62 -13.55 2.44
CA GLU A 28 -16.61 -13.09 3.83
C GLU A 28 -15.33 -12.28 4.08
N LYS A 29 -15.49 -11.04 4.54
CA LYS A 29 -14.40 -10.06 4.58
C LYS A 29 -14.57 -9.08 5.72
N GLU A 30 -13.46 -8.53 6.17
CA GLU A 30 -13.40 -7.46 7.17
C GLU A 30 -12.33 -6.45 6.76
N ILE A 31 -12.56 -5.17 7.01
CA ILE A 31 -11.58 -4.11 6.77
C ILE A 31 -11.32 -3.33 8.06
N VAL A 32 -10.04 -3.10 8.36
CA VAL A 32 -9.63 -2.41 9.59
C VAL A 32 -8.42 -1.52 9.34
N ASN A 33 -8.39 -0.36 9.99
CA ASN A 33 -7.17 0.43 10.07
C ASN A 33 -6.20 -0.29 11.02
N VAL A 34 -4.92 -0.40 10.65
CA VAL A 34 -3.89 -1.08 11.45
C VAL A 34 -3.80 -0.54 12.89
N LYS A 35 -4.12 0.75 13.10
CA LYS A 35 -4.12 1.37 14.44
C LYS A 35 -5.20 0.82 15.36
N ASP A 36 -6.27 0.26 14.79
CA ASP A 36 -7.42 -0.29 15.50
C ASP A 36 -7.34 -1.83 15.61
N SER A 37 -6.25 -2.46 15.16
CA SER A 37 -6.14 -3.92 15.06
C SER A 37 -5.75 -4.64 16.36
N LYS A 38 -5.60 -3.93 17.49
CA LYS A 38 -5.05 -4.48 18.75
C LYS A 38 -5.80 -5.71 19.28
N ASN A 39 -7.12 -5.75 19.10
CA ASN A 39 -7.98 -6.84 19.58
C ASN A 39 -8.42 -7.78 18.45
N LEU A 40 -7.83 -7.64 17.27
CA LEU A 40 -8.20 -8.43 16.11
C LEU A 40 -7.71 -9.87 16.28
N LYS A 41 -8.62 -10.83 16.22
CA LYS A 41 -8.28 -12.26 16.21
C LYS A 41 -7.82 -12.64 14.80
N VAL A 42 -6.56 -12.39 14.48
CA VAL A 42 -5.97 -12.64 13.16
C VAL A 42 -6.07 -14.11 12.71
N ASP A 43 -6.23 -15.03 13.66
CA ASP A 43 -6.41 -16.45 13.38
C ASP A 43 -7.73 -16.79 12.67
N ASN A 44 -8.75 -15.93 12.77
CA ASN A 44 -10.02 -16.10 12.08
C ASN A 44 -9.93 -15.87 10.56
N TYR A 45 -8.79 -15.37 10.08
CA TYR A 45 -8.57 -15.05 8.67
C TYR A 45 -7.56 -15.99 8.06
N GLU A 46 -7.85 -16.45 6.85
CA GLU A 46 -6.93 -17.25 6.05
C GLU A 46 -6.12 -16.35 5.11
N ASN A 47 -6.81 -15.39 4.48
CA ASN A 47 -6.23 -14.40 3.58
C ASN A 47 -6.10 -13.06 4.29
N VAL A 48 -4.96 -12.40 4.14
CA VAL A 48 -4.74 -11.03 4.63
C VAL A 48 -4.18 -10.18 3.51
N ILE A 49 -4.89 -9.12 3.15
CA ILE A 49 -4.41 -8.05 2.28
C ILE A 49 -3.81 -6.96 3.18
N VAL A 50 -2.51 -6.72 3.07
CA VAL A 50 -1.80 -5.67 3.79
C VAL A 50 -1.71 -4.43 2.91
N GLY A 51 -2.55 -3.44 3.21
CA GLY A 51 -2.54 -2.11 2.62
C GLY A 51 -1.51 -1.21 3.28
N PHE A 52 -0.46 -0.81 2.57
CA PHE A 52 0.59 0.07 3.08
C PHE A 52 0.75 1.33 2.24
N TRP A 53 1.41 2.35 2.80
CA TRP A 53 1.97 3.46 2.03
C TRP A 53 3.50 3.31 2.03
N CYS A 54 4.14 3.67 0.91
CA CYS A 54 5.58 3.52 0.82
C CYS A 54 6.30 4.49 1.76
N ASP A 55 7.11 3.96 2.66
CA ASP A 55 8.07 4.69 3.48
C ASP A 55 9.49 4.18 3.21
N LYS A 56 10.41 5.10 2.89
CA LYS A 56 11.85 4.81 2.71
C LYS A 56 12.16 3.60 1.81
N GLY A 57 11.38 3.40 0.74
CA GLY A 57 11.59 2.32 -0.22
C GLY A 57 11.00 0.96 0.18
N THR A 58 10.11 0.92 1.18
CA THR A 58 9.38 -0.28 1.57
C THR A 58 8.04 0.06 2.23
N MET A 59 7.41 -0.91 2.90
CA MET A 59 6.18 -0.72 3.67
C MET A 59 6.40 0.25 4.84
N ASP A 60 5.35 0.97 5.23
CA ASP A 60 5.39 1.77 6.44
C ASP A 60 5.52 0.91 7.70
N LYS A 61 6.05 1.53 8.76
CA LYS A 61 6.37 0.87 10.01
C LYS A 61 5.16 0.15 10.64
N ASP A 62 3.98 0.78 10.64
CA ASP A 62 2.80 0.21 11.29
C ASP A 62 2.37 -1.08 10.56
N SER A 63 2.43 -1.08 9.22
CA SER A 63 2.17 -2.27 8.39
C SER A 63 3.18 -3.40 8.65
N ILE A 64 4.48 -3.07 8.78
CA ILE A 64 5.53 -4.05 9.10
C ILE A 64 5.32 -4.65 10.50
N GLU A 65 4.98 -3.84 11.48
CA GLU A 65 4.71 -4.31 12.84
C GLU A 65 3.49 -5.22 12.90
N PHE A 66 2.43 -4.91 12.16
CA PHE A 66 1.28 -5.81 12.03
C PHE A 66 1.64 -7.13 11.35
N LEU A 67 2.40 -7.09 10.25
CA LEU A 67 2.80 -8.28 9.51
C LEU A 67 3.58 -9.28 10.39
N LYS A 68 4.39 -8.79 11.34
CA LYS A 68 5.12 -9.62 12.32
C LYS A 68 4.22 -10.37 13.30
N THR A 69 2.96 -9.95 13.45
CA THR A 69 1.97 -10.66 14.28
C THR A 69 1.34 -11.85 13.55
N LEU A 70 1.52 -11.93 12.23
CA LEU A 70 0.97 -12.98 11.38
C LEU A 70 1.96 -14.12 11.21
N ASN A 71 1.44 -15.35 11.21
CA ASN A 71 2.21 -16.55 10.96
C ASN A 71 1.40 -17.51 10.07
N ASN A 72 2.05 -18.05 9.04
CA ASN A 72 1.47 -19.01 8.09
C ASN A 72 0.14 -18.56 7.45
N LYS A 73 -0.03 -17.26 7.22
CA LYS A 73 -1.21 -16.71 6.50
C LYS A 73 -0.94 -16.58 5.00
N ASN A 74 -2.00 -16.58 4.19
CA ASN A 74 -1.90 -16.20 2.79
C ASN A 74 -1.86 -14.66 2.71
N ILE A 75 -0.70 -14.12 2.35
CA ILE A 75 -0.48 -12.68 2.36
C ILE A 75 -0.54 -12.15 0.94
N TYR A 76 -1.32 -11.09 0.79
CA TYR A 76 -1.29 -10.21 -0.37
C TYR A 76 -0.94 -8.81 0.10
N PHE A 77 -0.41 -7.96 -0.79
CA PHE A 77 -0.23 -6.55 -0.44
C PHE A 77 -0.85 -5.61 -1.47
N LEU A 78 -1.27 -4.46 -0.97
CA LEU A 78 -1.53 -3.27 -1.76
C LEU A 78 -0.63 -2.15 -1.23
N GLY A 79 0.25 -1.61 -2.07
CA GLY A 79 1.06 -0.44 -1.71
C GLY A 79 0.62 0.80 -2.49
N THR A 80 0.63 1.96 -1.83
CA THR A 80 0.57 3.25 -2.56
C THR A 80 1.91 3.99 -2.48
N LEU A 81 2.33 4.56 -3.61
CA LEU A 81 3.65 5.18 -3.76
C LEU A 81 3.55 6.44 -4.63
N GLY A 82 4.33 7.48 -4.32
CA GLY A 82 4.39 8.72 -5.10
C GLY A 82 5.49 8.76 -6.18
N ALA A 83 6.33 7.73 -6.29
CA ALA A 83 7.24 7.54 -7.42
C ALA A 83 6.47 7.03 -8.65
N ARG A 84 7.03 7.26 -9.84
CA ARG A 84 6.37 6.85 -11.08
C ARG A 84 6.36 5.31 -11.21
N PRO A 85 5.30 4.71 -11.80
CA PRO A 85 5.21 3.27 -12.03
C PRO A 85 6.35 2.66 -12.87
N ASP A 86 6.98 3.46 -13.73
CA ASP A 86 8.07 3.05 -14.64
C ASP A 86 9.48 3.21 -14.04
N SER A 87 9.58 3.57 -12.75
CA SER A 87 10.88 3.83 -12.10
C SER A 87 11.48 2.59 -11.42
N GLU A 88 12.82 2.53 -11.33
CA GLU A 88 13.53 1.49 -10.57
C GLU A 88 13.05 1.42 -9.11
N HIS A 89 12.84 2.58 -8.48
CA HIS A 89 12.34 2.68 -7.11
C HIS A 89 10.98 1.98 -6.91
N TRP A 90 10.12 1.98 -7.92
CA TRP A 90 8.84 1.26 -7.87
C TRP A 90 9.05 -0.25 -7.75
N ASN A 91 9.99 -0.79 -8.53
CA ASN A 91 10.35 -2.21 -8.50
C ASN A 91 11.04 -2.58 -7.18
N ASP A 92 11.94 -1.72 -6.68
CA ASP A 92 12.60 -1.93 -5.39
C ASP A 92 11.58 -2.02 -4.25
N VAL A 93 10.59 -1.11 -4.22
CA VAL A 93 9.51 -1.12 -3.22
C VAL A 93 8.72 -2.42 -3.27
N PHE A 94 8.41 -2.90 -4.48
CA PHE A 94 7.70 -4.16 -4.68
C PHE A 94 8.47 -5.35 -4.10
N GLU A 95 9.75 -5.50 -4.48
CA GLU A 95 10.56 -6.65 -4.03
C GLU A 95 10.84 -6.59 -2.52
N ASN A 96 11.05 -5.40 -1.95
CA ASN A 96 11.20 -5.24 -0.51
C ASN A 96 9.92 -5.63 0.25
N ALA A 97 8.75 -5.18 -0.22
CA ALA A 97 7.45 -5.54 0.35
C ALA A 97 7.19 -7.05 0.27
N LYS A 98 7.43 -7.65 -0.88
CA LYS A 98 7.33 -9.10 -1.11
C LYS A 98 8.22 -9.91 -0.17
N LYS A 99 9.47 -9.48 0.02
CA LYS A 99 10.41 -10.13 0.95
C LYS A 99 9.83 -10.16 2.36
N LEU A 100 9.37 -9.02 2.87
CA LEU A 100 8.74 -8.92 4.20
C LEU A 100 7.52 -9.84 4.31
N CYS A 101 6.64 -9.84 3.31
CA CYS A 101 5.46 -10.70 3.27
C CYS A 101 5.79 -12.21 3.25
N SER A 102 7.00 -12.59 2.85
CA SER A 102 7.41 -13.98 2.70
C SER A 102 8.18 -14.54 3.91
N GLU A 103 8.56 -13.71 4.89
CA GLU A 103 9.46 -14.15 5.98
C GLU A 103 8.85 -15.24 6.86
N ASN A 104 7.58 -15.10 7.27
CA ASN A 104 6.85 -16.07 8.13
C ASN A 104 5.49 -16.46 7.55
N ASN A 105 5.23 -16.09 6.30
CA ASN A 105 3.91 -16.22 5.69
C ASN A 105 4.01 -16.64 4.22
N ASN A 106 2.86 -17.01 3.66
CA ASN A 106 2.75 -17.45 2.27
C ASN A 106 2.37 -16.26 1.40
N PHE A 107 3.37 -15.53 0.89
CA PHE A 107 3.11 -14.47 -0.09
C PHE A 107 2.45 -15.06 -1.35
N LYS A 108 1.32 -14.48 -1.75
CA LYS A 108 0.53 -14.92 -2.89
C LYS A 108 0.69 -14.00 -4.08
N ASP A 109 0.44 -12.70 -3.88
CA ASP A 109 0.64 -11.67 -4.91
C ASP A 109 0.57 -10.26 -4.31
N GLY A 110 0.93 -9.24 -5.08
CA GLY A 110 0.89 -7.86 -4.63
C GLY A 110 0.66 -6.87 -5.76
N LEU A 111 0.12 -5.70 -5.41
CA LEU A 111 -0.14 -4.62 -6.33
C LEU A 111 0.36 -3.30 -5.76
N LEU A 112 1.03 -2.51 -6.60
CA LEU A 112 1.32 -1.11 -6.30
C LEU A 112 0.41 -0.19 -7.12
N ILE A 113 -0.05 0.89 -6.48
CA ILE A 113 -0.91 1.92 -7.03
C ILE A 113 -0.22 3.29 -6.88
N TRP A 114 -0.33 4.11 -7.93
CA TRP A 114 0.28 5.42 -7.91
C TRP A 114 -0.57 6.34 -7.04
N GLY A 115 0.07 7.19 -6.25
CA GLY A 115 -0.63 8.03 -5.31
C GLY A 115 -0.02 9.41 -5.17
N LYS A 116 -0.87 10.41 -5.00
CA LYS A 116 -0.46 11.79 -4.75
C LYS A 116 0.45 11.89 -3.53
N ILE A 117 1.45 12.76 -3.66
CA ILE A 117 2.34 13.12 -2.56
C ILE A 117 1.60 14.11 -1.66
N SER A 118 1.56 13.85 -0.35
CA SER A 118 0.86 14.73 0.59
C SER A 118 1.43 16.14 0.60
N GLN A 119 0.59 17.16 0.80
CA GLN A 119 1.03 18.55 0.87
C GLN A 119 2.11 18.75 1.95
N LYS A 120 1.91 18.13 3.12
CA LYS A 120 2.90 18.12 4.22
C LYS A 120 4.27 17.62 3.77
N MET A 121 4.32 16.56 2.96
CA MET A 121 5.56 16.02 2.43
C MET A 121 6.17 16.98 1.41
N GLN A 122 5.36 17.56 0.52
CA GLN A 122 5.85 18.56 -0.44
C GLN A 122 6.46 19.77 0.26
N ASP A 123 5.79 20.29 1.30
CA ASP A 123 6.27 21.44 2.06
C ASP A 123 7.53 21.13 2.86
N MET A 124 7.63 19.93 3.44
CA MET A 124 8.88 19.49 4.07
C MET A 124 10.03 19.38 3.05
N MET A 125 9.78 18.90 1.82
CA MET A 125 10.85 18.82 0.81
C MET A 125 11.35 20.19 0.36
N LYS A 126 10.48 21.22 0.33
CA LYS A 126 10.86 22.60 -0.03
C LYS A 126 11.89 23.21 0.93
N ASN A 127 12.00 22.68 2.15
CA ASN A 127 12.94 23.15 3.15
C ASN A 127 14.35 22.53 3.00
N PHE A 128 14.55 21.54 2.14
CA PHE A 128 15.88 20.97 1.91
C PHE A 128 16.74 21.89 1.05
N PRO A 129 18.05 22.04 1.37
CA PRO A 129 18.96 22.87 0.59
C PRO A 129 19.23 22.25 -0.79
N ALA A 130 19.62 23.09 -1.75
CA ALA A 130 20.06 22.64 -3.07
C ALA A 130 21.20 21.61 -2.94
N GLY A 131 21.14 20.53 -3.72
CA GLY A 131 22.09 19.41 -3.68
C GLY A 131 21.72 18.29 -2.70
N HIS A 132 20.73 18.46 -1.82
CA HIS A 132 20.20 17.36 -1.01
C HIS A 132 19.44 16.35 -1.91
N PRO A 133 19.52 15.02 -1.67
CA PRO A 133 18.82 14.01 -2.49
C PRO A 133 17.29 14.18 -2.54
N HIS A 134 16.72 14.84 -1.53
CA HIS A 134 15.29 15.16 -1.45
C HIS A 134 14.96 16.64 -1.73
N ALA A 135 15.93 17.42 -2.20
CA ALA A 135 15.68 18.79 -2.63
C ALA A 135 14.64 18.83 -3.76
N VAL A 136 13.86 19.91 -3.77
CA VAL A 136 12.91 20.18 -4.85
C VAL A 136 13.68 20.60 -6.09
N ASN A 137 13.36 19.96 -7.21
CA ASN A 137 13.84 20.30 -8.54
C ASN A 137 12.66 20.25 -9.54
N PRO A 138 12.80 20.77 -10.77
CA PRO A 138 11.70 20.79 -11.74
C PRO A 138 11.11 19.41 -12.04
N GLU A 139 11.95 18.37 -12.13
CA GLU A 139 11.51 16.99 -12.36
C GLU A 139 10.61 16.46 -11.23
N ARG A 140 10.97 16.77 -9.98
CA ARG A 140 10.19 16.39 -8.80
C ARG A 140 8.84 17.10 -8.76
N ILE A 141 8.79 18.37 -9.13
CA ILE A 141 7.54 19.14 -9.22
C ILE A 141 6.64 18.52 -10.29
N ALA A 142 7.16 18.27 -11.49
CA ALA A 142 6.40 17.63 -12.57
C ALA A 142 5.87 16.25 -12.15
N ARG A 143 6.65 15.47 -11.39
CA ARG A 143 6.19 14.20 -10.82
C ARG A 143 5.06 14.39 -9.81
N TRP A 144 5.13 15.40 -8.95
CA TRP A 144 4.07 15.69 -7.98
C TRP A 144 2.77 16.10 -8.67
N GLU A 145 2.85 16.96 -9.69
CA GLU A 145 1.72 17.38 -10.50
C GLU A 145 1.09 16.17 -11.21
N ALA A 146 1.91 15.33 -11.85
CA ALA A 146 1.42 14.15 -12.54
C ALA A 146 0.75 13.14 -11.58
N ALA A 147 1.30 12.95 -10.37
CA ALA A 147 0.70 12.08 -9.35
C ALA A 147 -0.54 12.68 -8.66
N SER A 148 -0.82 13.97 -8.84
CA SER A 148 -1.81 14.70 -8.01
C SER A 148 -3.25 14.23 -8.18
N THR A 149 -3.57 13.67 -9.34
CA THR A 149 -4.86 13.09 -9.70
C THR A 149 -4.97 11.62 -9.30
N HIS A 150 -3.88 11.00 -8.84
CA HIS A 150 -3.83 9.59 -8.46
C HIS A 150 -3.95 9.38 -6.93
N PRO A 151 -4.53 8.27 -6.45
CA PRO A 151 -5.20 7.23 -7.24
C PRO A 151 -6.46 7.76 -7.94
N ASP A 152 -6.63 7.41 -9.21
CA ASP A 152 -7.79 7.75 -10.03
C ASP A 152 -8.74 6.55 -10.21
N GLU A 153 -9.79 6.72 -11.02
CA GLU A 153 -10.77 5.65 -11.28
C GLU A 153 -10.15 4.41 -11.97
N ASN A 154 -9.11 4.58 -12.79
CA ASN A 154 -8.43 3.45 -13.41
C ASN A 154 -7.56 2.71 -12.40
N ASP A 155 -6.92 3.43 -11.47
CA ASP A 155 -6.20 2.82 -10.36
C ASP A 155 -7.12 1.99 -9.46
N PHE A 156 -8.31 2.52 -9.17
CA PHE A 156 -9.32 1.81 -8.38
C PHE A 156 -9.79 0.54 -9.09
N LYS A 157 -10.19 0.63 -10.36
CA LYS A 157 -10.59 -0.54 -11.16
C LYS A 157 -9.48 -1.59 -11.25
N LYS A 158 -8.25 -1.16 -11.48
CA LYS A 158 -7.09 -2.06 -11.50
C LYS A 158 -6.95 -2.82 -10.18
N ALA A 159 -7.10 -2.15 -9.04
CA ALA A 159 -7.05 -2.79 -7.73
C ALA A 159 -8.23 -3.74 -7.50
N GLU A 160 -9.45 -3.32 -7.84
CA GLU A 160 -10.65 -4.14 -7.74
C GLU A 160 -10.53 -5.43 -8.57
N GLU A 161 -10.20 -5.31 -9.85
CA GLU A 161 -10.03 -6.45 -10.76
C GLU A 161 -8.92 -7.39 -10.28
N PHE A 162 -7.78 -6.85 -9.84
CA PHE A 162 -6.67 -7.65 -9.34
C PHE A 162 -7.08 -8.53 -8.17
N PHE A 163 -7.69 -7.95 -7.12
CA PHE A 163 -8.03 -8.70 -5.92
C PHE A 163 -9.26 -9.58 -6.09
N THR A 164 -10.25 -9.18 -6.89
CA THR A 164 -11.42 -10.02 -7.18
C THR A 164 -11.03 -11.27 -7.98
N ASN A 165 -10.13 -11.15 -8.97
CA ASN A 165 -9.62 -12.30 -9.72
C ASN A 165 -8.84 -13.30 -8.84
N LEU A 166 -8.18 -12.81 -7.80
CA LEU A 166 -7.43 -13.64 -6.87
C LEU A 166 -8.32 -14.33 -5.83
N LEU A 167 -9.33 -13.62 -5.30
CA LEU A 167 -10.00 -13.98 -4.05
C LEU A 167 -11.48 -14.33 -4.18
N ASN A 168 -12.20 -13.97 -5.25
CA ASN A 168 -13.64 -14.28 -5.41
C ASN A 168 -13.91 -15.74 -5.85
N LYS A 169 -13.00 -16.68 -5.55
CA LYS A 169 -13.08 -18.08 -5.98
C LYS A 169 -13.89 -18.93 -5.02
#